data_AF-A0A7K4SFH3-F1
#
_entry.id   AF-A0A7K4SFH3-F1
#
_cell.length_a   1.000
_cell.length_b   1.000
_cell.length_c   1.000
_cell.angle_alpha   90.00
_cell.angle_beta   90.00
_cell.angle_gamma   90.00
#
_symmetry.space_group_name_H-M   'P 1'
#
loop_
_entity.id
_entity.type
_entity.pdbx_description
1 polymer ?
#
loop_
_entity_poly.entity_id
_entity_poly.type
_entity_poly.pdbx_seq_one_letter_code
_entity_poly.pdbx_strand_id
1 'polypeptide(L)'
;PQKWVLLGAMEPCFSSPPAEREKDPEFWRGQAQQTLREALRLQRLNQNVAKNLILFLGDGERGTHPWGGCGGTYNTNAQVPDSAGTATAYLCGVKANEGTVGVSAGVTRDRCNTTKGQEVTSILRWAKDSGKAVGIVTTTRVTHATPSAAYAHSANRDWYSDGEMPPDALEGGCKDIARQLVENIPDIEVILGGGRKYMFPKNASDVEYPHEDKHRGTRLDRRDLVQAWHDAKPPGKVAKYVWHRRDLLALNLSRVDFLLGE
;
A
#
# COMPACT_ATOMS: atom_id res chain seq x y z
N PRO A 1 -4.35 16.67 -26.87
CA PRO A 1 -5.31 15.55 -26.97
C PRO A 1 -4.68 14.24 -26.44
N GLN A 2 -4.80 14.01 -25.14
CA GLN A 2 -4.32 12.79 -24.49
C GLN A 2 -5.29 11.64 -24.82
N LYS A 3 -4.79 10.64 -25.54
CA LYS A 3 -5.52 9.38 -25.75
C LYS A 3 -5.28 8.49 -24.53
N TRP A 4 -6.34 8.25 -23.77
CA TRP A 4 -6.38 7.23 -22.72
C TRP A 4 -6.69 5.88 -23.38
N VAL A 5 -5.96 4.83 -22.98
CA VAL A 5 -6.39 3.46 -23.23
C VAL A 5 -6.91 2.93 -21.90
N LEU A 6 -8.24 2.89 -21.80
CA LEU A 6 -8.98 2.18 -20.77
C LEU A 6 -9.15 0.74 -21.27
N LEU A 7 -8.63 -0.25 -20.53
CA LEU A 7 -9.01 -1.65 -20.71
C LEU A 7 -9.65 -2.08 -19.38
N GLY A 8 -10.97 -2.27 -19.43
CA GLY A 8 -11.83 -2.43 -18.28
C GLY A 8 -12.06 -3.87 -17.83
N ALA A 9 -12.70 -3.92 -16.66
CA ALA A 9 -13.58 -4.94 -16.09
C ALA A 9 -13.07 -6.39 -15.99
N MET A 10 -12.70 -6.79 -14.77
CA MET A 10 -12.77 -8.19 -14.34
C MET A 10 -14.23 -8.54 -14.02
N GLU A 11 -14.77 -9.53 -14.74
CA GLU A 11 -16.00 -10.21 -14.35
C GLU A 11 -15.72 -11.25 -13.24
N PRO A 12 -16.67 -11.49 -12.32
CA PRO A 12 -16.50 -12.47 -11.26
C PRO A 12 -16.46 -13.90 -11.81
N CYS A 13 -15.49 -14.69 -11.34
CA CYS A 13 -15.31 -16.09 -11.69
C CYS A 13 -16.43 -16.94 -11.03
N PHE A 14 -17.61 -16.95 -11.63
CA PHE A 14 -18.60 -18.00 -11.39
C PHE A 14 -18.25 -19.19 -12.28
N SER A 15 -18.09 -20.38 -11.68
CA SER A 15 -17.95 -21.64 -12.41
C SER A 15 -19.26 -21.96 -13.14
N SER A 16 -19.43 -21.35 -14.31
CA SER A 16 -20.38 -21.79 -15.32
C SER A 16 -19.87 -23.10 -15.94
N PRO A 17 -20.75 -24.03 -16.36
CA PRO A 17 -20.31 -25.15 -17.20
C PRO A 17 -19.55 -24.61 -18.42
N PRO A 18 -18.53 -25.32 -18.95
CA PRO A 18 -17.76 -24.83 -20.08
C PRO A 18 -18.71 -24.44 -21.20
N ALA A 19 -18.64 -23.19 -21.65
CA ALA A 19 -19.46 -22.73 -22.77
C ALA A 19 -19.25 -23.73 -23.93
N GLU A 20 -20.31 -24.15 -24.65
CA GLU A 20 -20.19 -25.18 -25.71
C GLU A 20 -19.06 -24.92 -26.72
N ARG A 21 -18.68 -23.65 -26.91
CA ARG A 21 -17.55 -23.21 -27.75
C ARG A 21 -16.18 -23.64 -27.22
N GLU A 22 -16.00 -23.79 -25.91
CA GLU A 22 -14.76 -24.26 -25.27
C GLU A 22 -14.53 -25.77 -25.46
N LYS A 23 -15.53 -26.52 -25.93
CA LYS A 23 -15.38 -27.93 -26.31
C LYS A 23 -14.81 -28.09 -27.73
N ASP A 24 -14.86 -27.04 -28.55
CA ASP A 24 -14.29 -27.02 -29.89
C ASP A 24 -12.78 -26.74 -29.84
N PRO A 25 -11.91 -27.66 -30.29
CA PRO A 25 -10.47 -27.43 -30.33
C PRO A 25 -10.06 -26.22 -31.19
N GLU A 26 -10.87 -25.81 -32.19
CA GLU A 26 -10.59 -24.61 -32.99
C GLU A 26 -10.72 -23.31 -32.21
N PHE A 27 -11.57 -23.28 -31.17
CA PHE A 27 -11.68 -22.13 -30.28
C PHE A 27 -10.36 -21.87 -29.54
N TRP A 28 -9.77 -22.92 -28.95
CA TRP A 28 -8.49 -22.83 -28.26
C TRP A 28 -7.32 -22.58 -29.22
N ARG A 29 -7.35 -23.18 -30.43
CA ARG A 29 -6.34 -22.90 -31.46
C ARG A 29 -6.39 -21.45 -31.94
N GLY A 30 -7.58 -20.89 -32.13
CA GLY A 30 -7.78 -19.49 -32.51
C GLY A 30 -7.24 -18.53 -31.46
N GLN A 31 -7.57 -18.75 -30.18
CA GLN A 31 -7.02 -17.95 -29.09
C GLN A 31 -5.50 -18.07 -28.98
N ALA A 32 -4.94 -19.28 -29.07
CA ALA A 32 -3.49 -19.49 -29.00
C ALA A 32 -2.75 -18.79 -30.15
N GLN A 33 -3.28 -18.84 -31.37
CA GLN A 33 -2.70 -18.15 -32.53
C GLN A 33 -2.80 -16.63 -32.40
N GLN A 34 -3.90 -16.11 -31.84
CA GLN A 34 -4.05 -14.69 -31.59
C GLN A 34 -3.06 -14.20 -30.52
N THR A 35 -2.96 -14.90 -29.38
CA THR A 35 -1.99 -14.62 -28.32
C THR A 35 -0.56 -14.67 -28.86
N LEU A 36 -0.23 -15.65 -29.70
CA LEU A 36 1.08 -15.74 -30.35
C LEU A 36 1.35 -14.54 -31.28
N ARG A 37 0.38 -14.12 -32.09
CA ARG A 37 0.52 -12.94 -32.96
C ARG A 37 0.70 -11.64 -32.16
N GLU A 38 0.01 -11.52 -31.03
CA GLU A 38 0.15 -10.39 -30.11
C GLU A 38 1.52 -10.40 -29.41
N ALA A 39 1.98 -11.56 -28.92
CA ALA A 39 3.31 -11.72 -28.34
C ALA A 39 4.43 -11.42 -29.34
N LEU A 40 4.30 -11.88 -30.59
CA LEU A 40 5.26 -11.59 -31.66
C LEU A 40 5.27 -10.11 -32.07
N ARG A 41 4.20 -9.34 -31.78
CA ARG A 41 4.17 -7.88 -31.96
C ARG A 41 4.86 -7.12 -30.84
N LEU A 42 5.11 -7.73 -29.67
CA LEU A 42 5.81 -7.11 -28.53
C LEU A 42 7.35 -7.00 -28.74
N GLN A 43 7.86 -7.27 -29.94
CA GLN A 43 9.29 -7.27 -30.28
C GLN A 43 10.03 -5.93 -30.07
N ARG A 44 9.32 -4.81 -29.88
CA ARG A 44 9.94 -3.51 -29.54
C ARG A 44 9.83 -3.23 -28.06
N LEU A 45 10.95 -3.43 -27.37
CA LEU A 45 11.11 -2.99 -25.98
C LEU A 45 11.05 -1.46 -25.92
N ASN A 46 10.25 -0.93 -24.98
CA ASN A 46 10.30 0.49 -24.66
C ASN A 46 11.57 0.78 -23.85
N GLN A 47 12.52 1.48 -24.45
CA GLN A 47 13.81 1.84 -23.81
C GLN A 47 13.80 3.25 -23.20
N ASN A 48 12.68 3.96 -23.25
CA ASN A 48 12.57 5.31 -22.68
C ASN A 48 12.52 5.25 -21.15
N VAL A 49 13.05 6.30 -20.49
CA VAL A 49 12.93 6.47 -19.04
C VAL A 49 11.47 6.70 -18.65
N ALA A 50 10.96 5.91 -17.71
CA ALA A 50 9.59 6.03 -17.24
C ALA A 50 9.36 7.35 -16.49
N LYS A 51 8.37 8.12 -16.94
CA LYS A 51 7.95 9.36 -16.25
C LYS A 51 7.20 9.04 -14.95
N ASN A 52 6.31 8.03 -15.02
CA ASN A 52 5.42 7.61 -13.94
C ASN A 52 5.64 6.12 -13.67
N LEU A 53 5.56 5.73 -12.40
CA LEU A 53 5.55 4.34 -11.95
C LEU A 53 4.22 4.06 -11.26
N ILE A 54 3.53 3.00 -11.67
CA ILE A 54 2.30 2.53 -11.02
C ILE A 54 2.48 1.04 -10.75
N LEU A 55 2.36 0.65 -9.48
CA LEU A 55 2.46 -0.73 -9.04
C LEU A 55 1.11 -1.18 -8.49
N PHE A 56 0.49 -2.16 -9.14
CA PHE A 56 -0.72 -2.82 -8.64
C PHE A 56 -0.32 -4.10 -7.91
N LEU A 57 -0.87 -4.29 -6.71
CA LEU A 57 -0.58 -5.44 -5.85
C LEU A 57 -1.89 -6.09 -5.42
N GLY A 58 -2.09 -7.34 -5.84
CA GLY A 58 -3.13 -8.22 -5.31
C GLY A 58 -2.54 -9.04 -4.16
N ASP A 59 -2.93 -8.74 -2.91
CA ASP A 59 -2.48 -9.49 -1.73
C ASP A 59 -3.08 -10.91 -1.78
N GLY A 60 -2.23 -11.92 -1.98
CA GLY A 60 -2.64 -13.32 -2.17
C GLY A 60 -3.07 -13.71 -3.60
N GLU A 61 -2.95 -12.81 -4.58
CA GLU A 61 -3.34 -13.10 -5.97
C GLU A 61 -2.16 -13.57 -6.83
N ARG A 62 -2.39 -14.61 -7.65
CA ARG A 62 -1.43 -15.06 -8.67
C ARG A 62 -1.87 -14.50 -10.03
N GLY A 63 -1.47 -13.27 -10.32
CA GLY A 63 -1.85 -12.58 -11.57
C GLY A 63 -1.06 -13.04 -12.79
N THR A 64 -1.73 -13.13 -13.95
CA THR A 64 -1.13 -13.36 -15.26
C THR A 64 -1.00 -12.02 -16.00
N HIS A 65 0.25 -11.57 -16.23
CA HIS A 65 0.56 -10.39 -17.05
C HIS A 65 1.43 -10.79 -18.25
N PRO A 66 1.44 -10.01 -19.36
CA PRO A 66 2.21 -10.33 -20.57
C PRO A 66 3.72 -10.42 -20.33
N TRP A 67 4.20 -9.74 -19.30
CA TRP A 67 5.55 -9.84 -18.76
C TRP A 67 5.47 -10.59 -17.43
N GLY A 68 5.44 -11.92 -17.49
CA GLY A 68 5.44 -12.78 -16.31
C GLY A 68 6.86 -13.03 -15.81
N GLY A 69 7.17 -12.58 -14.59
CA GLY A 69 8.38 -12.96 -13.86
C GLY A 69 8.00 -13.73 -12.59
N CYS A 70 8.58 -14.91 -12.37
CA CYS A 70 8.43 -15.63 -11.11
C CYS A 70 9.47 -15.11 -10.10
N GLY A 71 9.04 -14.27 -9.16
CA GLY A 71 9.86 -13.90 -8.00
C GLY A 71 9.80 -14.97 -6.92
N GLY A 72 10.94 -15.37 -6.36
CA GLY A 72 10.96 -16.23 -5.17
C GLY A 72 10.42 -15.48 -3.96
N THR A 73 9.19 -15.77 -3.55
CA THR A 73 8.44 -15.00 -2.55
C THR A 73 8.85 -15.27 -1.10
N TYR A 74 9.67 -16.29 -0.83
CA TYR A 74 10.10 -16.66 0.53
C TYR A 74 10.71 -15.48 1.30
N ASN A 75 10.34 -15.36 2.58
CA ASN A 75 10.99 -14.48 3.54
C ASN A 75 12.35 -15.08 3.93
N THR A 76 13.27 -14.28 4.48
CA THR A 76 14.60 -14.77 4.88
C THR A 76 14.55 -15.90 5.91
N ASN A 77 13.48 -15.95 6.72
CA ASN A 77 13.27 -16.92 7.78
C ASN A 77 12.03 -17.83 7.58
N ALA A 78 11.28 -17.69 6.47
CA ALA A 78 10.07 -18.48 6.23
C ALA A 78 9.87 -18.84 4.75
N GLN A 79 9.61 -20.14 4.49
CA GLN A 79 9.35 -20.65 3.13
C GLN A 79 7.97 -20.22 2.61
N VAL A 80 6.98 -20.11 3.50
CA VAL A 80 5.69 -19.44 3.23
C VAL A 80 5.82 -18.03 3.79
N PRO A 81 5.86 -16.99 2.93
CA PRO A 81 6.04 -15.62 3.39
C PRO A 81 4.75 -15.01 3.92
N ASP A 82 4.89 -13.94 4.69
CA ASP A 82 3.79 -13.04 5.03
C ASP A 82 3.79 -11.77 4.16
N SER A 83 2.70 -11.01 4.21
CA SER A 83 2.57 -9.75 3.45
C SER A 83 3.63 -8.70 3.83
N ALA A 84 4.18 -8.71 5.05
CA ALA A 84 5.14 -7.69 5.49
C ALA A 84 6.55 -7.91 4.91
N GLY A 85 7.07 -9.13 5.02
CA GLY A 85 8.39 -9.46 4.47
C GLY A 85 8.42 -9.35 2.94
N THR A 86 7.35 -9.79 2.27
CA THR A 86 7.19 -9.64 0.82
C THR A 86 7.08 -8.18 0.40
N ALA A 87 6.31 -7.36 1.11
CA ALA A 87 6.19 -5.94 0.81
C ALA A 87 7.52 -5.19 0.92
N THR A 88 8.32 -5.52 1.92
CA THR A 88 9.69 -4.97 2.04
C THR A 88 10.55 -5.38 0.83
N ALA A 89 10.40 -6.62 0.34
CA ALA A 89 11.14 -7.08 -0.82
C ALA A 89 10.78 -6.32 -2.12
N TYR A 90 9.49 -6.19 -2.46
CA TYR A 90 9.11 -5.55 -3.73
C TYR A 90 9.03 -4.01 -3.67
N LEU A 91 8.88 -3.40 -2.49
CA LEU A 91 8.89 -1.93 -2.34
C LEU A 91 10.28 -1.38 -2.01
N CYS A 92 11.11 -2.10 -1.27
CA CYS A 92 12.43 -1.64 -0.83
C CYS A 92 13.60 -2.37 -1.50
N GLY A 93 13.34 -3.49 -2.20
CA GLY A 93 14.38 -4.26 -2.89
C GLY A 93 15.23 -5.15 -1.97
N VAL A 94 14.84 -5.29 -0.69
CA VAL A 94 15.58 -6.07 0.32
C VAL A 94 14.63 -7.10 0.95
N LYS A 95 15.04 -8.37 0.98
CA LYS A 95 14.27 -9.40 1.70
C LYS A 95 14.35 -9.19 3.21
N ALA A 96 13.23 -9.42 3.87
CA ALA A 96 13.08 -9.21 5.30
C ALA A 96 12.55 -10.47 6.01
N ASN A 97 12.60 -10.43 7.35
CA ASN A 97 12.03 -11.45 8.20
C ASN A 97 10.50 -11.35 8.21
N GLU A 98 9.84 -12.46 8.49
CA GLU A 98 8.38 -12.50 8.65
C GLU A 98 7.90 -11.55 9.75
N GLY A 99 6.86 -10.78 9.43
CA GLY A 99 6.21 -9.86 10.37
C GLY A 99 6.97 -8.55 10.60
N THR A 100 8.08 -8.28 9.92
CA THR A 100 8.77 -6.98 9.96
C THR A 100 8.47 -6.16 8.70
N VAL A 101 8.45 -4.83 8.83
CA VAL A 101 8.02 -3.89 7.77
C VAL A 101 9.14 -2.89 7.51
N GLY A 102 9.58 -2.76 6.25
CA GLY A 102 10.51 -1.72 5.82
C GLY A 102 11.88 -1.80 6.49
N VAL A 103 12.28 -2.97 6.97
CA VAL A 103 13.57 -3.19 7.63
C VAL A 103 14.26 -4.44 7.08
N SER A 104 15.58 -4.52 7.25
CA SER A 104 16.36 -5.69 6.82
C SER A 104 16.06 -6.93 7.68
N ALA A 105 16.56 -8.08 7.24
CA ALA A 105 16.56 -9.33 8.02
C ALA A 105 17.43 -9.28 9.30
N GLY A 106 18.16 -8.18 9.56
CA GLY A 106 18.85 -7.95 10.82
C GLY A 106 17.92 -7.58 11.99
N VAL A 107 16.66 -7.25 11.71
CA VAL A 107 15.65 -6.94 12.75
C VAL A 107 14.99 -8.22 13.23
N THR A 108 14.97 -8.40 14.54
CA THR A 108 14.21 -9.47 15.20
C THR A 108 12.79 -8.99 15.44
N ARG A 109 11.79 -9.78 15.04
CA ARG A 109 10.38 -9.46 15.27
C ARG A 109 10.12 -9.17 16.75
N ASP A 110 9.30 -8.17 17.03
CA ASP A 110 8.96 -7.67 18.38
C ASP A 110 10.11 -7.01 19.16
N ARG A 111 11.32 -6.93 18.59
CA ARG A 111 12.49 -6.32 19.26
C ARG A 111 12.79 -4.95 18.69
N CYS A 112 12.11 -3.94 19.24
CA CYS A 112 12.26 -2.54 18.84
C CYS A 112 13.74 -2.10 18.75
N ASN A 113 14.55 -2.47 19.73
CA ASN A 113 15.96 -2.10 19.82
C ASN A 113 16.83 -2.57 18.63
N THR A 114 16.36 -3.57 17.86
CA THR A 114 17.07 -4.06 16.67
C THR A 114 16.74 -3.28 15.40
N THR A 115 15.77 -2.38 15.44
CA THR A 115 15.28 -1.61 14.26
C THR A 115 16.32 -0.58 13.80
N LYS A 116 16.98 0.08 14.74
CA LYS A 116 17.85 1.24 14.46
C LYS A 116 19.07 0.81 13.63
N GLY A 117 19.25 1.46 12.49
CA GLY A 117 20.33 1.16 11.54
C GLY A 117 20.04 -0.01 10.60
N GLN A 118 18.83 -0.59 10.65
CA GLN A 118 18.37 -1.67 9.78
C GLN A 118 17.19 -1.24 8.88
N GLU A 119 16.85 0.05 8.87
CA GLU A 119 15.82 0.62 8.02
C GLU A 119 16.21 0.51 6.53
N VAL A 120 15.27 0.15 5.66
CA VAL A 120 15.49 0.07 4.22
C VAL A 120 14.58 1.02 3.45
N THR A 121 15.16 1.79 2.54
CA THR A 121 14.46 2.84 1.78
C THR A 121 13.55 2.24 0.71
N SER A 122 12.30 2.67 0.67
CA SER A 122 11.32 2.25 -0.34
C SER A 122 11.43 3.03 -1.64
N ILE A 123 10.88 2.47 -2.71
CA ILE A 123 10.71 3.15 -4.01
C ILE A 123 9.82 4.39 -3.91
N LEU A 124 8.86 4.41 -2.98
CA LEU A 124 8.02 5.58 -2.72
C LEU A 124 8.87 6.72 -2.15
N ARG A 125 9.77 6.41 -1.21
CA ARG A 125 10.72 7.40 -0.68
C ARG A 125 11.68 7.89 -1.77
N TRP A 126 12.25 6.99 -2.58
CA TRP A 126 13.14 7.37 -3.68
C TRP A 126 12.46 8.26 -4.73
N ALA A 127 11.20 7.95 -5.08
CA ALA A 127 10.42 8.78 -6.00
C ALA A 127 10.22 10.18 -5.41
N LYS A 128 9.93 10.26 -4.12
CA LYS A 128 9.72 11.52 -3.42
C LYS A 128 10.98 12.37 -3.32
N ASP A 129 12.11 11.77 -2.93
CA ASP A 129 13.42 12.43 -2.88
C ASP A 129 13.87 12.91 -4.28
N SER A 130 13.36 12.29 -5.35
CA SER A 130 13.56 12.71 -6.74
C SER A 130 12.58 13.80 -7.22
N GLY A 131 11.80 14.39 -6.32
CA GLY A 131 10.83 15.46 -6.62
C GLY A 131 9.56 14.99 -7.34
N LYS A 132 9.26 13.69 -7.33
CA LYS A 132 8.00 13.16 -7.88
C LYS A 132 6.89 13.20 -6.83
N ALA A 133 5.67 13.40 -7.31
CA ALA A 133 4.48 13.14 -6.50
C ALA A 133 4.34 11.64 -6.24
N VAL A 134 3.85 11.29 -5.06
CA VAL A 134 3.70 9.91 -4.59
C VAL A 134 2.34 9.69 -3.97
N GLY A 135 1.86 8.46 -3.99
CA GLY A 135 0.60 8.11 -3.38
C GLY A 135 0.45 6.63 -3.07
N ILE A 136 -0.44 6.34 -2.14
CA ILE A 136 -0.78 5.01 -1.66
C ILE A 136 -2.30 4.86 -1.77
N VAL A 137 -2.75 3.79 -2.42
CA VAL A 137 -4.16 3.44 -2.53
C VAL A 137 -4.31 1.97 -2.18
N THR A 138 -5.19 1.66 -1.24
CA THR A 138 -5.47 0.29 -0.81
C THR A 138 -6.94 0.14 -0.46
N THR A 139 -7.46 -1.09 -0.50
CA THR A 139 -8.77 -1.44 0.08
C THR A 139 -8.66 -1.87 1.54
N THR A 140 -7.45 -2.07 2.03
CA THR A 140 -7.16 -2.41 3.43
C THR A 140 -7.00 -1.14 4.28
N ARG A 141 -6.60 -1.29 5.54
CA ARG A 141 -6.12 -0.15 6.33
C ARG A 141 -4.81 0.38 5.75
N VAL A 142 -4.62 1.69 5.70
CA VAL A 142 -3.37 2.29 5.19
C VAL A 142 -2.14 1.93 6.03
N THR A 143 -2.37 1.51 7.28
CA THR A 143 -1.37 0.97 8.21
C THR A 143 -1.10 -0.53 8.05
N HIS A 144 -1.72 -1.21 7.08
CA HIS A 144 -1.51 -2.64 6.84
C HIS A 144 -0.09 -2.92 6.37
N ALA A 145 0.39 -4.15 6.51
CA ALA A 145 1.76 -4.56 6.14
C ALA A 145 2.16 -4.11 4.72
N THR A 146 1.31 -4.38 3.73
CA THR A 146 1.56 -4.06 2.32
C THR A 146 1.78 -2.56 2.06
N PRO A 147 0.83 -1.66 2.36
CA PRO A 147 1.05 -0.22 2.18
C PRO A 147 2.12 0.35 3.13
N SER A 148 2.22 -0.16 4.36
CA SER A 148 3.15 0.38 5.36
C SER A 148 4.61 0.19 5.01
N ALA A 149 5.00 -0.88 4.30
CA ALA A 149 6.38 -1.05 3.83
C ALA A 149 6.84 0.06 2.86
N ALA A 150 5.92 0.85 2.29
CA ALA A 150 6.27 2.01 1.48
C ALA A 150 6.79 3.21 2.30
N TYR A 151 6.47 3.30 3.60
CA TYR A 151 6.77 4.50 4.39
C TYR A 151 7.24 4.24 5.83
N ALA A 152 6.97 3.06 6.39
CA ALA A 152 7.25 2.72 7.78
C ALA A 152 8.43 1.75 7.90
N HIS A 153 9.09 1.82 9.05
CA HIS A 153 10.13 0.92 9.51
C HIS A 153 9.72 0.38 10.88
N SER A 154 9.32 -0.89 10.96
CA SER A 154 8.80 -1.50 12.19
C SER A 154 9.28 -2.94 12.36
N ALA A 155 9.67 -3.27 13.60
CA ALA A 155 9.97 -4.65 14.01
C ALA A 155 8.72 -5.53 14.14
N ASN A 156 7.50 -4.95 14.12
CA ASN A 156 6.27 -5.72 14.05
C ASN A 156 5.21 -5.00 13.20
N ARG A 157 4.67 -5.72 12.21
CA ARG A 157 3.55 -5.29 11.36
C ARG A 157 2.25 -5.00 12.11
N ASP A 158 2.09 -5.52 13.32
CA ASP A 158 0.88 -5.36 14.14
C ASP A 158 0.89 -4.10 15.02
N TRP A 159 1.98 -3.33 15.00
CA TRP A 159 2.08 -2.04 15.70
C TRP A 159 1.39 -0.91 14.91
N TYR A 160 0.09 -1.08 14.65
CA TYR A 160 -0.73 -0.14 13.86
C TYR A 160 -0.83 1.24 14.52
N SER A 161 -1.15 1.27 15.81
CA SER A 161 -1.09 2.43 16.69
C SER A 161 -0.26 2.12 17.95
N ASP A 162 0.00 3.14 18.75
CA ASP A 162 0.67 3.01 20.05
C ASP A 162 -0.10 2.10 21.02
N GLY A 163 -1.42 1.95 20.84
CA GLY A 163 -2.24 1.05 21.64
C GLY A 163 -1.95 -0.45 21.43
N GLU A 164 -1.33 -0.83 20.31
CA GLU A 164 -0.90 -2.21 20.04
C GLU A 164 0.58 -2.46 20.34
N MET A 165 1.33 -1.43 20.76
CA MET A 165 2.75 -1.55 21.03
C MET A 165 3.02 -1.98 22.47
N PRO A 166 3.99 -2.89 22.70
CA PRO A 166 4.39 -3.23 24.05
C PRO A 166 5.17 -2.06 24.69
N PRO A 167 5.11 -1.90 26.04
CA PRO A 167 5.74 -0.76 26.72
C PRO A 167 7.24 -0.62 26.44
N ASP A 168 7.97 -1.72 26.34
CA ASP A 168 9.41 -1.73 26.05
C ASP A 168 9.72 -1.18 24.64
N ALA A 169 8.83 -1.38 23.66
CA ALA A 169 8.97 -0.78 22.34
C ALA A 169 8.73 0.74 22.35
N LEU A 170 7.74 1.20 23.13
CA LEU A 170 7.44 2.63 23.29
C LEU A 170 8.59 3.34 24.02
N GLU A 171 9.10 2.76 25.12
CA GLU A 171 10.25 3.27 25.87
C GLU A 171 11.54 3.23 25.04
N GLY A 172 11.69 2.20 24.20
CA GLY A 172 12.80 2.07 23.24
C GLY A 172 12.78 3.09 22.11
N GLY A 173 11.74 3.92 22.03
CA GLY A 173 11.61 5.00 21.05
C GLY A 173 11.07 4.55 19.68
N CYS A 174 10.56 3.33 19.56
CA CYS A 174 9.86 2.93 18.34
C CYS A 174 8.56 3.71 18.18
N LYS A 175 8.21 3.97 16.92
CA LYS A 175 6.98 4.66 16.53
C LYS A 175 6.01 3.66 15.91
N ASP A 176 4.73 3.81 16.23
CA ASP A 176 3.67 3.05 15.57
C ASP A 176 3.55 3.40 14.08
N ILE A 177 2.97 2.49 13.29
CA ILE A 177 2.86 2.62 11.83
C ILE A 177 2.05 3.86 11.45
N ALA A 178 0.94 4.15 12.14
CA ALA A 178 0.11 5.33 11.86
C ALA A 178 0.90 6.64 12.07
N ARG A 179 1.71 6.73 13.12
CA ARG A 179 2.59 7.88 13.36
C ARG A 179 3.66 8.00 12.26
N GLN A 180 4.22 6.89 11.82
CA GLN A 180 5.22 6.88 10.75
C GLN A 180 4.64 7.34 9.40
N LEU A 181 3.36 7.04 9.11
CA LEU A 181 2.67 7.51 7.90
C LEU A 181 2.72 9.05 7.76
N VAL A 182 2.57 9.76 8.88
CA VAL A 182 2.50 11.23 8.87
C VAL A 182 3.86 11.89 9.10
N GLU A 183 4.81 11.20 9.72
CA GLU A 183 6.12 11.76 10.10
C GLU A 183 7.26 11.40 9.15
N ASN A 184 7.30 10.19 8.57
CA ASN A 184 8.45 9.75 7.77
C ASN A 184 8.47 10.38 6.37
N ILE A 185 7.29 10.53 5.76
CA ILE A 185 7.10 11.16 4.46
C ILE A 185 5.88 12.10 4.58
N PRO A 186 6.04 13.29 5.20
CA PRO A 186 4.92 14.17 5.55
C PRO A 186 4.17 14.72 4.34
N ASP A 187 4.77 14.62 3.15
CA ASP A 187 4.30 15.21 1.90
C ASP A 187 3.90 14.15 0.86
N ILE A 188 3.38 13.00 1.28
CA ILE A 188 2.62 12.09 0.40
C ILE A 188 1.36 12.81 -0.09
N GLU A 189 1.22 12.97 -1.41
CA GLU A 189 0.10 13.70 -2.01
C GLU A 189 -1.24 12.97 -1.90
N VAL A 190 -1.25 11.65 -2.03
CA VAL A 190 -2.49 10.85 -2.00
C VAL A 190 -2.34 9.65 -1.08
N ILE A 191 -3.21 9.57 -0.08
CA ILE A 191 -3.34 8.40 0.81
C ILE A 191 -4.82 8.02 0.80
N LEU A 192 -5.16 6.85 0.26
CA LEU A 192 -6.52 6.35 0.21
C LEU A 192 -6.57 4.91 0.74
N GLY A 193 -7.45 4.66 1.70
CA GLY A 193 -7.72 3.32 2.20
C GLY A 193 -8.75 3.34 3.32
N GLY A 194 -8.58 2.48 4.31
CA GLY A 194 -9.26 2.58 5.60
C GLY A 194 -8.28 2.74 6.75
N GLY A 195 -8.75 2.51 7.98
CA GLY A 195 -7.87 2.49 9.16
C GLY A 195 -8.05 3.65 10.14
N ARG A 196 -9.09 4.48 9.97
CA ARG A 196 -9.40 5.66 10.80
C ARG A 196 -9.13 5.50 12.29
N LYS A 197 -9.53 4.38 12.89
CA LYS A 197 -9.38 4.14 14.33
C LYS A 197 -7.93 4.30 14.84
N TYR A 198 -6.92 4.05 14.01
CA TYR A 198 -5.51 4.18 14.40
C TYR A 198 -5.00 5.63 14.37
N MET A 199 -5.76 6.53 13.77
CA MET A 199 -5.41 7.95 13.60
C MET A 199 -5.97 8.84 14.71
N PHE A 200 -6.96 8.36 15.48
CA PHE A 200 -7.67 9.16 16.47
C PHE A 200 -7.42 8.70 17.92
N PRO A 201 -7.52 9.62 18.90
CA PRO A 201 -7.40 9.32 20.32
C PRO A 201 -8.35 8.22 20.80
N LYS A 202 -7.94 7.51 21.85
CA LYS A 202 -8.79 6.50 22.49
C LYS A 202 -10.14 7.10 22.90
N ASN A 203 -11.20 6.36 22.61
CA ASN A 203 -12.60 6.73 22.83
C ASN A 203 -13.17 7.82 21.91
N ALA A 204 -12.39 8.39 20.99
CA ALA A 204 -12.96 9.22 19.92
C ALA A 204 -13.95 8.37 19.10
N SER A 205 -15.17 8.86 18.91
CA SER A 205 -16.21 8.15 18.15
C SER A 205 -15.91 8.25 16.66
N ASP A 206 -16.10 7.14 15.93
CA ASP A 206 -15.96 7.16 14.47
C ASP A 206 -17.11 7.95 13.83
N VAL A 207 -16.79 8.67 12.75
CA VAL A 207 -17.77 9.52 12.05
C VAL A 207 -18.87 8.74 11.33
N GLU A 208 -18.59 7.51 10.91
CA GLU A 208 -19.54 6.64 10.21
C GLU A 208 -20.26 5.71 11.19
N TYR A 209 -19.55 5.25 12.23
CA TYR A 209 -20.07 4.31 13.24
C TYR A 209 -19.98 4.89 14.67
N PRO A 210 -20.73 5.96 15.00
CA PRO A 210 -20.57 6.69 16.26
C PRO A 210 -20.97 5.91 17.51
N HIS A 211 -21.80 4.87 17.35
CA HIS A 211 -22.33 4.07 18.46
C HIS A 211 -21.66 2.70 18.60
N GLU A 212 -20.62 2.41 17.82
CA GLU A 212 -19.94 1.11 17.83
C GLU A 212 -18.52 1.21 18.41
N ASP A 213 -18.34 0.64 19.60
CA ASP A 213 -17.09 0.75 20.35
C ASP A 213 -15.86 0.18 19.62
N LYS A 214 -16.05 -0.85 18.78
CA LYS A 214 -14.97 -1.44 17.96
C LYS A 214 -14.38 -0.49 16.92
N HIS A 215 -15.10 0.57 16.54
CA HIS A 215 -14.67 1.57 15.55
C HIS A 215 -14.05 2.81 16.20
N ARG A 216 -14.11 2.95 17.53
CA ARG A 216 -13.52 4.09 18.23
C ARG A 216 -12.01 4.15 18.04
N GLY A 217 -11.48 5.36 18.14
CA GLY A 217 -10.04 5.60 18.12
C GLY A 217 -9.29 4.73 19.14
N THR A 218 -8.06 4.33 18.80
CA THR A 218 -7.25 3.41 19.61
C THR A 218 -6.06 4.07 20.28
N ARG A 219 -5.67 5.29 19.87
CA ARG A 219 -4.42 5.92 20.30
C ARG A 219 -4.40 6.29 21.78
N LEU A 220 -3.39 5.84 22.52
CA LEU A 220 -3.22 6.11 23.95
C LEU A 220 -2.48 7.44 24.19
N ASP A 221 -1.70 7.90 23.22
CA ASP A 221 -0.94 9.15 23.25
C ASP A 221 -1.79 10.42 23.08
N ARG A 222 -3.11 10.26 22.91
CA ARG A 222 -4.10 11.33 22.73
C ARG A 222 -3.89 12.21 21.49
N ARG A 223 -3.10 11.76 20.51
CA ARG A 223 -2.89 12.51 19.27
C ARG A 223 -4.02 12.29 18.28
N ASP A 224 -4.37 13.36 17.58
CA ASP A 224 -5.10 13.29 16.32
C ASP A 224 -4.09 13.38 15.18
N LEU A 225 -3.84 12.26 14.51
CA LEU A 225 -2.87 12.18 13.42
C LEU A 225 -3.42 12.74 12.10
N VAL A 226 -4.74 12.80 11.91
CA VAL A 226 -5.32 13.47 10.74
C VAL A 226 -5.07 14.97 10.83
N GLN A 227 -5.28 15.54 12.01
CA GLN A 227 -4.96 16.93 12.27
C GLN A 227 -3.45 17.19 12.17
N ALA A 228 -2.62 16.33 12.77
CA ALA A 228 -1.16 16.46 12.66
C ALA A 228 -0.66 16.36 11.20
N TRP A 229 -1.26 15.47 10.40
CA TRP A 229 -0.99 15.38 8.97
C TRP A 229 -1.35 16.66 8.24
N HIS A 230 -2.52 17.24 8.53
CA HIS A 230 -2.96 18.50 7.93
C HIS A 230 -2.02 19.66 8.29
N ASP A 231 -1.65 19.78 9.57
CA ASP A 231 -0.81 20.87 10.08
C ASP A 231 0.64 20.77 9.61
N ALA A 232 1.11 19.57 9.25
CA ALA A 232 2.43 19.35 8.68
C ALA A 232 2.56 19.82 7.22
N LYS A 233 1.45 20.25 6.57
CA LYS A 233 1.47 20.59 5.14
C LYS A 233 2.08 21.96 4.86
N PRO A 234 2.79 22.12 3.73
CA PRO A 234 3.42 23.40 3.41
C PRO A 234 2.42 24.56 3.36
N PRO A 235 2.79 25.77 3.80
CA PRO A 235 1.94 26.94 3.69
C PRO A 235 1.47 27.19 2.26
N GLY A 236 0.19 27.54 2.10
CA GLY A 236 -0.42 27.81 0.79
C GLY A 236 -0.80 26.56 -0.02
N LYS A 237 -0.54 25.36 0.49
CA LYS A 237 -1.04 24.10 -0.07
C LYS A 237 -2.37 23.71 0.54
N VAL A 238 -3.26 23.13 -0.28
CA VAL A 238 -4.60 22.72 0.15
C VAL A 238 -4.60 21.23 0.45
N ALA A 239 -4.77 20.90 1.74
CA ALA A 239 -4.94 19.54 2.21
C ALA A 239 -6.42 19.25 2.50
N LYS A 240 -6.91 18.09 2.06
CA LYS A 240 -8.28 17.64 2.30
C LYS A 240 -8.30 16.24 2.89
N TYR A 241 -9.06 16.13 3.98
CA TYR A 241 -9.47 14.85 4.54
C TYR A 241 -10.88 14.53 4.06
N VAL A 242 -11.11 13.29 3.63
CA VAL A 242 -12.43 12.77 3.26
C VAL A 242 -12.61 11.37 3.84
N TRP A 243 -13.84 11.01 4.18
CA TRP A 243 -14.15 9.68 4.74
C TRP A 243 -15.31 8.99 4.01
N HIS A 244 -16.00 9.71 3.12
CA HIS A 244 -17.16 9.20 2.41
C HIS A 244 -17.00 9.33 0.89
N ARG A 245 -17.52 8.33 0.16
CA ARG A 245 -17.44 8.27 -1.32
C ARG A 245 -18.00 9.53 -1.99
N ARG A 246 -19.08 10.10 -1.46
CA ARG A 246 -19.69 11.31 -2.03
C ARG A 246 -18.74 12.50 -1.96
N ASP A 247 -18.04 12.66 -0.84
CA ASP A 247 -17.11 13.77 -0.64
C ASP A 247 -15.89 13.61 -1.56
N LEU A 248 -15.36 12.39 -1.65
CA LEU A 248 -14.28 12.05 -2.57
C LEU A 248 -14.63 12.40 -4.03
N LEU A 249 -15.84 12.06 -4.49
CA LEU A 249 -16.30 12.37 -5.84
C LEU A 249 -16.62 13.84 -6.08
N ALA A 250 -16.93 14.59 -5.01
CA ALA A 250 -17.21 16.02 -5.08
C ALA A 250 -15.95 16.90 -5.05
N LEU A 251 -14.77 16.33 -4.81
CA LEU A 251 -13.52 17.09 -4.76
C LEU A 251 -13.17 17.73 -6.11
N ASN A 252 -12.83 19.01 -6.07
CA ASN A 252 -12.19 19.68 -7.20
C ASN A 252 -10.69 19.38 -7.21
N LEU A 253 -10.29 18.35 -7.95
CA LEU A 253 -8.90 17.87 -8.02
C LEU A 253 -7.90 18.92 -8.53
N SER A 254 -8.34 19.99 -9.19
CA SER A 254 -7.45 21.08 -9.62
C SER A 254 -7.08 22.05 -8.50
N ARG A 255 -7.71 21.94 -7.32
CA ARG A 255 -7.51 22.83 -6.17
C ARG A 255 -7.01 22.11 -4.93
N VAL A 256 -6.82 20.79 -4.98
CA VAL A 256 -6.38 19.96 -3.86
C VAL A 256 -4.98 19.48 -4.16
N ASP A 257 -4.03 19.83 -3.29
CA ASP A 257 -2.64 19.39 -3.40
C ASP A 257 -2.41 18.08 -2.65
N PHE A 258 -3.09 17.89 -1.51
CA PHE A 258 -2.94 16.73 -0.65
C PHE A 258 -4.30 16.14 -0.28
N LEU A 259 -4.42 14.82 -0.36
CA LEU A 259 -5.64 14.08 -0.07
C LEU A 259 -5.35 12.91 0.88
N LEU A 260 -6.03 12.92 2.01
CA LEU A 260 -6.15 11.78 2.94
C LEU A 260 -7.59 11.28 2.88
N GLY A 261 -7.79 10.02 2.50
CA GLY A 261 -9.09 9.37 2.44
C GLY A 261 -9.09 8.07 3.22
N GLU A 262 -9.94 7.96 4.24
CA GLU A 262 -10.03 6.77 5.11
C GLU A 262 -11.46 6.34 5.46
#